data_AF-A0A3A0FI26-F1
#
_entry.id   AF-A0A3A0FI26-F1
#
_cell.length_a   1.000
_cell.length_b   1.000
_cell.length_c   1.000
_cell.angle_alpha   90.00
_cell.angle_beta   90.00
_cell.angle_gamma   90.00
#
_symmetry.space_group_name_H-M   'P 1'
#
loop_
_entity.id
_entity.type
_entity.pdbx_description
1 polymer ?
#
loop_
_entity_poly.entity_id
_entity_poly.type
_entity_poly.pdbx_seq_one_letter_code
_entity_poly.pdbx_strand_id
1 'polypeptide(L)'
;MSTIPTILAGITGIFFLLLFIQRLVGRTFCALCASVSLAWLTLFVLYRLGQEIDPAILGVLMGASVTGALYMLSGKLPERFRLFKLPFFLSGILAVYALLGIQGDMLSATGLLLVLWTVFAAAYAVRHQPAMGRVVQRIIACCRDW
;
A
#
# COMPACT_ATOMS: atom_id res chain seq x y z
N MET A 1 -25.73 -9.29 13.19
CA MET A 1 -25.85 -8.72 11.83
C MET A 1 -24.50 -8.88 11.15
N SER A 2 -24.43 -9.42 9.93
CA SER A 2 -23.17 -9.66 9.25
C SER A 2 -22.42 -8.35 9.05
N THR A 3 -21.20 -8.23 9.58
CA THR A 3 -20.39 -7.00 9.58
C THR A 3 -19.92 -6.59 8.17
N ILE A 4 -19.65 -7.59 7.32
CA ILE A 4 -19.16 -7.40 5.96
C ILE A 4 -20.11 -6.57 5.07
N PRO A 5 -21.40 -6.92 4.87
CA PRO A 5 -22.29 -6.15 4.00
C PRO A 5 -22.48 -4.71 4.46
N THR A 6 -22.49 -4.44 5.78
CA THR A 6 -22.56 -3.08 6.31
C THR A 6 -21.34 -2.26 5.91
N ILE A 7 -20.14 -2.84 5.98
CA ILE A 7 -18.90 -2.17 5.58
C ILE A 7 -18.89 -1.92 4.06
N LEU A 8 -19.27 -2.90 3.24
CA LEU A 8 -19.34 -2.73 1.78
C LEU A 8 -20.36 -1.66 1.38
N ALA A 9 -21.55 -1.66 2.01
CA ALA A 9 -22.55 -0.63 1.80
C ALA A 9 -22.03 0.75 2.21
N GLY A 10 -21.31 0.85 3.32
CA GLY A 10 -20.66 2.07 3.78
C GLY A 10 -19.64 2.62 2.78
N ILE A 11 -18.71 1.77 2.29
CA ILE A 11 -17.71 2.18 1.29
C ILE A 11 -18.40 2.66 0.01
N THR A 12 -19.44 1.95 -0.43
CA THR A 12 -20.22 2.31 -1.62
C THR A 12 -20.92 3.65 -1.44
N GLY A 13 -21.56 3.88 -0.28
CA GLY A 13 -22.19 5.15 0.05
C GLY A 13 -21.20 6.31 0.09
N ILE A 14 -20.06 6.13 0.77
CA ILE A 14 -18.97 7.13 0.82
C ILE A 14 -18.45 7.41 -0.60
N PHE A 15 -18.31 6.39 -1.44
CA PHE A 15 -17.85 6.56 -2.82
C PHE A 15 -18.79 7.45 -3.65
N PHE A 16 -20.09 7.18 -3.65
CA PHE A 16 -21.06 8.03 -4.36
C PHE A 16 -21.12 9.44 -3.79
N LEU A 17 -21.02 9.58 -2.46
CA LEU A 17 -21.01 10.88 -1.78
C LEU A 17 -19.77 11.70 -2.17
N LEU A 18 -18.59 11.06 -2.25
CA LEU A 18 -17.37 11.71 -2.70
C LEU A 18 -17.41 12.08 -4.19
N LEU A 19 -18.02 11.25 -5.04
CA LEU A 19 -18.23 11.61 -6.45
C LEU A 19 -19.12 12.85 -6.58
N PHE A 20 -20.17 12.96 -5.77
CA PHE A 20 -21.02 14.13 -5.75
C PHE A 20 -20.24 15.37 -5.29
N ILE A 21 -19.51 15.29 -4.18
CA ILE A 21 -18.66 16.37 -3.68
C ILE A 21 -17.60 16.77 -4.71
N GLN A 22 -16.99 15.81 -5.40
CA GLN A 22 -15.98 16.05 -6.41
C GLN A 22 -16.54 16.93 -7.54
N ARG A 23 -17.79 16.68 -7.94
CA ARG A 23 -18.49 17.48 -8.95
C ARG A 23 -18.73 18.92 -8.50
N LEU A 24 -18.97 19.15 -7.20
CA LEU A 24 -19.12 20.49 -6.63
C LEU A 24 -17.78 21.23 -6.43
N VAL A 25 -16.73 20.52 -6.01
CA VAL A 25 -15.43 21.12 -5.63
C VAL A 25 -14.49 21.31 -6.84
N GLY A 26 -14.75 20.63 -7.96
CA GLY A 26 -13.97 20.78 -9.20
C GLY A 26 -12.52 20.26 -9.12
N ARG A 27 -12.16 19.49 -8.07
CA ARG A 27 -10.83 18.88 -7.92
C ARG A 27 -10.80 17.45 -8.45
N THR A 28 -9.71 17.07 -9.12
CA THR A 28 -9.49 15.73 -9.67
C THR A 28 -8.69 14.85 -8.71
N PHE A 29 -9.33 14.36 -7.63
CA PHE A 29 -8.76 13.29 -6.79
C PHE A 29 -9.46 11.96 -7.09
N CYS A 30 -8.80 10.83 -6.77
CA CYS A 30 -9.42 9.51 -6.94
C CYS A 30 -10.45 9.29 -5.83
N ALA A 31 -11.74 9.43 -6.17
CA ALA A 31 -12.85 9.22 -5.24
C ALA A 31 -12.82 7.82 -4.60
N LEU A 32 -12.35 6.81 -5.34
CA LEU A 32 -12.22 5.43 -4.86
C LEU A 32 -11.10 5.28 -3.83
N CYS A 33 -9.91 5.86 -4.07
CA CYS A 33 -8.83 5.83 -3.09
C CYS A 33 -9.22 6.59 -1.82
N ALA A 34 -9.90 7.73 -1.98
CA ALA A 34 -10.36 8.54 -0.85
C ALA A 34 -11.46 7.82 -0.06
N SER A 35 -12.44 7.18 -0.71
CA SER A 35 -13.50 6.46 -0.02
C SER A 35 -12.99 5.27 0.78
N VAL A 36 -12.10 4.46 0.19
CA VAL A 36 -11.46 3.34 0.90
C VAL A 36 -10.61 3.86 2.06
N SER A 37 -9.87 4.95 1.86
CA SER A 37 -9.03 5.54 2.91
C SER A 37 -9.85 6.04 4.08
N LEU A 38 -10.92 6.80 3.81
CA LEU A 38 -11.86 7.28 4.83
C LEU A 38 -12.54 6.14 5.57
N ALA A 39 -12.95 5.08 4.86
CA ALA A 39 -13.61 3.94 5.47
C ALA A 39 -12.71 3.24 6.49
N TRP A 40 -11.48 2.90 6.13
CA TRP A 40 -10.58 2.24 7.09
C TRP A 40 -10.10 3.19 8.18
N LEU A 41 -9.91 4.49 7.91
CA LEU A 41 -9.54 5.47 8.94
C LEU A 41 -10.63 5.54 10.02
N THR A 42 -11.90 5.58 9.60
CA THR A 42 -13.04 5.60 10.51
C THR A 42 -13.07 4.32 11.34
N LEU A 43 -12.97 3.15 10.69
CA LEU A 43 -12.93 1.86 11.37
C LEU A 43 -11.72 1.74 12.31
N PHE A 44 -10.56 2.27 11.94
CA PHE A 44 -9.35 2.27 12.77
C PHE A 44 -9.51 3.11 14.03
N VAL A 45 -10.15 4.28 13.93
CA VAL A 45 -10.47 5.10 15.12
C VAL A 45 -11.43 4.32 16.03
N LEU A 46 -12.46 3.68 15.48
CA LEU A 46 -13.39 2.86 16.27
C LEU A 46 -12.69 1.66 16.92
N TYR A 47 -11.78 1.00 16.19
CA TYR A 47 -10.97 -0.10 16.70
C TYR A 47 -10.10 0.36 17.88
N ARG A 48 -9.48 1.54 17.79
CA ARG A 48 -8.68 2.12 18.88
C ARG A 48 -9.53 2.57 20.09
N LEU A 49 -10.82 2.84 19.88
CA LEU A 49 -11.80 3.10 20.94
C LEU A 49 -12.30 1.81 21.63
N GLY A 50 -11.77 0.63 21.27
CA GLY A 50 -12.10 -0.64 21.90
C GLY A 50 -13.36 -1.31 21.34
N GLN A 51 -13.86 -0.88 20.18
CA GLN A 51 -14.94 -1.58 19.49
C GLN A 51 -14.43 -2.92 18.93
N GLU A 52 -15.27 -3.95 18.99
CA GLU A 52 -14.97 -5.27 18.41
C GLU A 52 -15.04 -5.20 16.88
N ILE A 53 -13.92 -4.81 16.26
CA ILE A 53 -13.72 -4.82 14.82
C ILE A 53 -12.67 -5.86 14.48
N ASP A 54 -12.98 -6.72 13.51
CA ASP A 54 -12.06 -7.73 13.03
C ASP A 54 -10.83 -7.06 12.37
N PRO A 55 -9.60 -7.27 12.92
CA PRO A 55 -8.38 -6.70 12.37
C PRO A 55 -8.09 -7.18 10.94
N ALA A 56 -8.64 -8.34 10.51
CA ALA A 56 -8.50 -8.82 9.15
C ALA A 56 -9.16 -7.88 8.14
N ILE A 57 -10.35 -7.35 8.45
CA ILE A 57 -11.06 -6.43 7.56
C ILE A 57 -10.29 -5.11 7.43
N LEU A 58 -9.78 -4.60 8.55
CA LEU A 58 -8.94 -3.41 8.56
C LEU A 58 -7.67 -3.61 7.73
N GLY A 59 -6.98 -4.74 7.93
CA GLY A 59 -5.76 -5.09 7.21
C GLY A 59 -5.98 -5.16 5.70
N VAL A 60 -7.10 -5.74 5.25
CA VAL A 60 -7.46 -5.79 3.82
C VAL A 60 -7.67 -4.40 3.25
N LEU A 61 -8.42 -3.53 3.94
CA LEU A 61 -8.68 -2.17 3.48
C LEU A 61 -7.40 -1.31 3.44
N MET A 62 -6.57 -1.40 4.48
CA MET A 62 -5.28 -0.71 4.53
C MET A 62 -4.33 -1.24 3.46
N GLY A 63 -4.33 -2.55 3.20
CA GLY A 63 -3.56 -3.18 2.12
C GLY A 63 -3.97 -2.67 0.74
N ALA A 64 -5.27 -2.48 0.50
CA ALA A 64 -5.78 -1.86 -0.73
C ALA A 64 -5.33 -0.40 -0.89
N SER A 65 -5.21 0.35 0.21
CA SER A 65 -4.61 1.69 0.19
C SER A 65 -3.12 1.66 -0.13
N VAL A 66 -2.36 0.71 0.42
CA VAL A 66 -0.92 0.54 0.13
C VAL A 66 -0.69 0.22 -1.35
N THR A 67 -1.43 -0.73 -1.92
CA THR A 67 -1.31 -1.07 -3.36
C THR A 67 -1.72 0.11 -4.25
N GLY A 68 -2.81 0.80 -3.92
CA GLY A 68 -3.25 2.00 -4.65
C GLY A 68 -2.22 3.13 -4.62
N ALA A 69 -1.64 3.40 -3.45
CA ALA A 69 -0.57 4.39 -3.30
C ALA A 69 0.67 4.01 -4.10
N LEU A 70 1.07 2.73 -4.07
CA LEU A 70 2.22 2.23 -4.83
C LEU A 70 1.99 2.37 -6.35
N TYR A 71 0.77 2.12 -6.84
CA TYR A 71 0.42 2.27 -8.25
C TYR A 71 0.52 3.75 -8.68
N MET A 72 -0.05 4.65 -7.88
CA MET A 72 0.01 6.09 -8.14
C MET A 72 1.45 6.63 -8.09
N LEU A 73 2.28 6.11 -7.17
CA LEU A 73 3.68 6.49 -7.05
C LEU A 73 4.51 5.94 -8.22
N SER A 74 4.23 4.71 -8.65
CA SER A 74 4.94 4.05 -9.76
C SER A 74 4.76 4.79 -11.09
N GLY A 75 3.60 5.42 -11.32
CA GLY A 75 3.35 6.25 -12.50
C GLY A 75 4.16 7.56 -12.51
N LYS A 76 4.62 8.05 -11.35
CA LYS A 76 5.39 9.30 -11.21
C LYS A 76 6.90 9.08 -11.07
N LEU A 77 7.33 7.87 -10.72
CA LEU A 77 8.74 7.56 -10.50
C LEU A 77 9.48 7.28 -11.82
N PRO A 78 10.71 7.82 -11.99
CA PRO A 78 11.56 7.46 -13.12
C PRO A 78 11.90 5.97 -13.11
N GLU A 79 12.05 5.36 -14.29
CA GLU A 79 12.23 3.90 -14.46
C GLU A 79 13.35 3.32 -13.58
N ARG A 80 14.41 4.08 -13.35
CA ARG A 80 15.55 3.70 -12.51
C ARG A 80 15.18 3.34 -11.06
N PHE A 81 14.10 3.91 -10.51
CA PHE A 81 13.67 3.65 -9.14
C PHE A 81 12.61 2.55 -9.03
N ARG A 82 12.12 2.01 -10.16
CA ARG A 82 11.14 0.92 -10.16
C ARG A 82 11.69 -0.38 -9.54
N LEU A 83 13.01 -0.52 -9.46
CA LEU A 83 13.64 -1.63 -8.74
C LEU A 83 13.22 -1.67 -7.26
N PHE A 84 13.01 -0.51 -6.62
CA PHE A 84 12.65 -0.43 -5.21
C PHE A 84 11.16 -0.66 -4.94
N LYS A 85 10.35 -0.98 -5.97
CA LYS A 85 8.90 -1.18 -5.83
C LYS A 85 8.55 -2.28 -4.82
N LEU A 86 9.27 -3.40 -4.87
CA LEU A 86 9.06 -4.52 -3.96
C LEU A 86 9.41 -4.19 -2.50
N PRO A 87 10.61 -3.64 -2.17
CA PRO A 87 10.89 -3.22 -0.80
C PRO A 87 9.94 -2.11 -0.30
N PHE A 88 9.50 -1.20 -1.17
CA PHE A 88 8.44 -0.24 -0.82
C PHE A 88 7.10 -0.92 -0.50
N PHE A 89 6.68 -1.88 -1.32
CA PHE A 89 5.45 -2.63 -1.09
C PHE A 89 5.46 -3.37 0.26
N LEU A 90 6.53 -4.13 0.53
CA LEU A 90 6.68 -4.83 1.80
C LEU A 90 6.78 -3.86 2.98
N SER A 91 7.42 -2.70 2.81
CA SER A 91 7.45 -1.68 3.86
C SER A 91 6.06 -1.14 4.19
N GLY A 92 5.21 -0.97 3.18
CA GLY A 92 3.82 -0.56 3.37
C GLY A 92 3.00 -1.62 4.11
N ILE A 93 3.16 -2.90 3.76
CA ILE A 93 2.52 -4.00 4.49
C ILE A 93 2.98 -4.02 5.95
N LEU A 94 4.30 -3.93 6.19
CA LEU A 94 4.85 -3.91 7.54
C LEU A 94 4.30 -2.73 8.36
N ALA A 95 4.16 -1.56 7.75
CA ALA A 95 3.54 -0.40 8.39
C ALA A 95 2.06 -0.64 8.76
N VAL A 96 1.30 -1.38 7.94
CA VAL A 96 -0.08 -1.77 8.27
C VAL A 96 -0.10 -2.68 9.50
N TYR A 97 0.72 -3.74 9.52
CA TYR A 97 0.84 -4.62 10.69
C TYR A 97 1.27 -3.86 11.95
N ALA A 98 2.19 -2.90 11.80
CA ALA A 98 2.61 -2.01 12.87
C ALA A 98 1.45 -1.19 13.44
N LEU A 99 0.65 -0.58 12.57
CA LEU A 99 -0.51 0.22 12.97
C LEU A 99 -1.58 -0.62 13.68
N LEU A 100 -1.77 -1.87 13.25
CA LEU A 100 -2.69 -2.83 13.86
C LEU A 100 -2.21 -3.34 15.24
N GLY A 101 -0.96 -3.06 15.62
CA GLY A 101 -0.39 -3.49 16.89
C GLY A 101 -0.04 -4.98 16.93
N ILE A 102 0.12 -5.62 15.77
CA ILE A 102 0.48 -7.04 15.66
C ILE A 102 2.00 -7.15 15.83
N GLN A 103 2.43 -7.50 17.04
CA GLN A 103 3.84 -7.39 17.46
C GLN A 103 4.68 -8.67 17.27
N GLY A 104 4.06 -9.81 16.94
CA GLY A 104 4.68 -11.14 17.04
C GLY A 104 6.13 -11.22 16.52
N ASP A 105 6.31 -11.10 15.20
CA ASP A 105 7.61 -11.28 14.53
C ASP A 105 8.16 -9.98 13.90
N MET A 106 7.82 -8.85 14.50
CA MET A 106 8.11 -7.54 13.92
C MET A 106 9.63 -7.30 13.75
N LEU A 107 10.44 -7.83 14.67
CA LEU A 107 11.90 -7.75 14.62
C LEU A 107 12.47 -8.53 13.43
N SER A 108 11.97 -9.75 13.22
CA SER A 108 12.39 -10.63 12.12
C SER A 108 11.96 -10.06 10.76
N ALA A 109 10.71 -9.58 10.68
CA ALA A 109 10.19 -8.92 9.48
C ALA A 109 10.98 -7.65 9.12
N THR A 110 11.34 -6.84 10.12
CA THR A 110 12.17 -5.64 9.92
C THR A 110 13.59 -6.00 9.47
N GLY A 111 14.19 -7.05 10.04
CA GLY A 111 15.50 -7.57 9.62
C GLY A 111 15.50 -8.02 8.16
N LEU A 112 14.49 -8.80 7.75
CA LEU A 112 14.32 -9.22 6.36
C LEU A 112 14.13 -8.03 5.42
N LEU A 113 13.38 -7.02 5.84
CA LEU A 113 13.18 -5.79 5.07
C LEU A 113 14.48 -5.02 4.89
N LEU A 114 15.30 -4.89 5.93
CA LEU A 114 16.62 -4.24 5.86
C LEU A 114 17.56 -4.99 4.90
N VAL A 115 17.63 -6.32 5.01
CA VAL A 115 18.42 -7.14 4.08
C VAL A 115 17.94 -6.92 2.65
N LEU A 116 16.63 -6.94 2.42
CA LEU A 116 16.06 -6.70 1.09
C LEU A 116 16.44 -5.31 0.56
N TRP A 117 16.30 -4.26 1.38
CA TRP A 117 16.71 -2.90 1.01
C TRP A 117 18.20 -2.81 0.66
N THR A 118 19.07 -3.44 1.45
CA THR A 118 20.52 -3.46 1.17
C THR A 118 20.85 -4.20 -0.12
N VAL A 119 20.21 -5.35 -0.38
CA VAL A 119 20.40 -6.13 -1.62
C VAL A 119 19.97 -5.31 -2.84
N PHE A 120 18.80 -4.67 -2.79
CA PHE A 120 18.30 -3.84 -3.89
C PHE A 120 19.13 -2.56 -4.07
N ALA A 121 19.62 -1.94 -2.99
CA ALA A 121 20.52 -0.80 -3.05
C ALA A 121 21.88 -1.17 -3.66
N ALA A 122 22.45 -2.32 -3.27
CA ALA A 122 23.68 -2.85 -3.85
C ALA A 122 23.48 -3.17 -5.35
N ALA A 123 22.40 -3.85 -5.72
CA ALA A 123 22.07 -4.12 -7.12
C ALA A 123 21.92 -2.83 -7.95
N TYR A 124 21.33 -1.78 -7.36
CA TYR A 124 21.24 -0.46 -7.98
C TYR A 124 22.62 0.20 -8.18
N ALA A 125 23.53 0.09 -7.21
CA ALA A 125 24.89 0.63 -7.30
C ALA A 125 25.73 -0.08 -8.37
N VAL A 126 25.63 -1.40 -8.47
CA VAL A 126 26.41 -2.23 -9.43
C VAL A 126 25.76 -2.27 -10.83
N ARG A 127 24.64 -1.56 -11.05
CA ARG A 127 23.93 -1.54 -12.35
C ARG A 127 24.79 -1.12 -13.55
N HIS A 128 25.86 -0.37 -13.31
CA HIS A 128 26.78 0.08 -14.35
C HIS A 128 27.76 -1.00 -14.83
N GLN A 129 27.84 -2.16 -14.15
CA GLN A 129 28.66 -3.29 -14.60
C GLN A 129 27.93 -4.18 -15.64
N PRO A 130 28.62 -4.61 -16.71
CA PRO A 130 28.00 -5.34 -17.83
C PRO A 130 27.51 -6.76 -17.47
N ALA A 131 28.06 -7.38 -16.42
CA ALA A 131 27.67 -8.74 -15.99
C ALA A 131 26.34 -8.75 -15.22
N MET A 132 26.14 -7.81 -14.29
CA MET A 132 24.90 -7.71 -13.48
C MET A 132 23.79 -6.89 -14.14
N GLY A 133 24.12 -6.03 -15.12
CA GLY A 133 23.15 -5.21 -15.83
C GLY A 133 21.99 -6.02 -16.45
N ARG A 134 22.25 -7.23 -16.97
CA ARG A 134 21.20 -8.10 -17.55
C ARG A 134 20.19 -8.61 -16.53
N VAL A 135 20.63 -8.98 -15.32
CA VAL A 135 19.75 -9.46 -14.25
C VAL A 135 18.90 -8.32 -13.71
N VAL A 136 19.54 -7.17 -13.45
CA VAL A 136 18.86 -5.95 -13.00
C VAL A 136 17.83 -5.49 -14.04
N GLN A 137 18.16 -5.54 -15.34
CA GLN A 137 17.23 -5.20 -16.41
C GLN A 137 16.04 -6.18 -16.50
N ARG A 138 16.24 -7.49 -16.29
CA ARG A 138 15.10 -8.43 -16.22
C ARG A 138 14.17 -8.13 -15.05
N ILE A 139 14.71 -7.80 -13.88
CA ILE A 139 13.91 -7.44 -12.70
C ILE A 139 13.14 -6.14 -12.97
N ILE A 140 13.80 -5.11 -13.53
CA ILE A 140 13.15 -3.84 -13.89
C ILE A 140 12.06 -4.06 -14.95
N ALA A 141 12.31 -4.90 -15.96
CA ALA A 141 11.31 -5.23 -16.98
C ALA A 141 10.10 -5.93 -16.36
N CYS A 142 10.33 -6.90 -15.46
CA CYS A 142 9.26 -7.59 -14.74
C CYS A 142 8.44 -6.63 -13.84
N CYS A 143 9.09 -5.62 -13.24
CA CYS A 143 8.42 -4.59 -12.45
C CYS A 143 7.77 -3.46 -13.28
N ARG A 144 8.09 -3.36 -14.57
CA ARG A 144 7.56 -2.35 -15.51
C ARG A 144 6.24 -2.78 -16.12
N ASP A 145 6.09 -4.04 -16.51
CA ASP A 145 4.94 -4.54 -17.29
C ASP A 145 3.85 -5.18 -16.40
N TRP A 146 3.54 -4.53 -15.26
CA TRP A 146 2.42 -4.90 -14.37
C TRP A 146 1.26 -3.92 -14.50
#